data_AF-A0A259DK73-F1
#
_entry.id   AF-A0A259DK73-F1
#
_cell.length_a   1.000
_cell.length_b   1.000
_cell.length_c   1.000
_cell.angle_alpha   90.00
_cell.angle_beta   90.00
_cell.angle_gamma   90.00
#
_symmetry.space_group_name_H-M   'P 1'
#
loop_
_entity.id
_entity.type
_entity.pdbx_description
1 polymer ?
#
loop_
_entity_poly.entity_id
_entity_poly.type
_entity_poly.pdbx_seq_one_letter_code
_entity_poly.pdbx_strand_id
1 'polypeptide(L)'
;MTYEEFLAELGKAGLSVRAFANLFGMNPNSVSNYASIGDVPHHLAFIAVLLAEMNVHDIDFQPAIARVSASRKKPRGRGRPGRFGGDKQEQLELESCGTR
;
A
#
# COMPACT_ATOMS: atom_id res chain seq x y z
N MET A 1 -0.47 -5.06 18.14
CA MET A 1 0.56 -5.99 17.65
C MET A 1 1.80 -5.17 17.47
N THR A 2 2.83 -5.50 18.22
CA THR A 2 4.11 -4.81 18.12
C THR A 2 4.77 -5.13 16.79
N TYR A 3 5.73 -4.30 16.38
CA TYR A 3 6.50 -4.55 15.17
C TYR A 3 7.29 -5.86 15.24
N GLU A 4 7.79 -6.24 16.41
CA GLU A 4 8.50 -7.51 16.61
C GLU A 4 7.58 -8.73 16.45
N GLU A 5 6.37 -8.67 17.03
CA GLU A 5 5.33 -9.70 16.83
C GLU A 5 4.98 -9.82 15.35
N PHE A 6 4.82 -8.70 14.66
CA PHE A 6 4.55 -8.68 13.23
C PHE A 6 5.68 -9.34 12.42
N LEU A 7 6.95 -9.07 12.74
CA LEU A 7 8.08 -9.73 12.09
C LEU A 7 8.09 -11.25 12.33
N ALA A 8 7.72 -11.69 13.54
CA ALA A 8 7.61 -13.11 13.86
C ALA A 8 6.51 -13.78 13.01
N GLU A 9 5.34 -13.15 12.86
CA GLU A 9 4.26 -13.64 11.99
C GLU A 9 4.69 -13.68 10.52
N LEU A 10 5.40 -12.67 10.02
CA LEU A 10 5.95 -12.72 8.66
C LEU A 10 6.93 -13.87 8.48
N GLY A 11 7.77 -14.15 9.48
CA GLY A 11 8.67 -15.30 9.49
C GLY A 11 7.91 -16.63 9.39
N LYS A 12 6.83 -16.79 10.17
CA LYS A 12 5.94 -17.96 10.09
C LYS A 12 5.25 -18.09 8.74
N ALA A 13 4.92 -16.97 8.11
CA ALA A 13 4.36 -16.94 6.75
C ALA A 13 5.42 -17.17 5.65
N GLY A 14 6.70 -17.31 5.99
CA GLY A 14 7.78 -17.44 5.00
C GLY A 14 8.05 -16.15 4.21
N LEU A 15 7.63 -14.99 4.72
CA LEU A 15 7.72 -13.71 4.03
C LEU A 15 8.75 -12.79 4.68
N SER A 16 9.48 -12.06 3.83
CA SER A 16 10.22 -10.88 4.28
C SER A 16 9.31 -9.66 4.29
N VAL A 17 9.67 -8.61 5.04
CA VAL A 17 9.01 -7.30 5.01
C VAL A 17 8.88 -6.77 3.57
N ARG A 18 9.91 -6.98 2.74
CA ARG A 18 9.91 -6.58 1.32
C ARG A 18 8.90 -7.40 0.51
N ALA A 19 8.85 -8.71 0.70
CA ALA A 19 7.90 -9.58 0.00
C ALA A 19 6.46 -9.21 0.39
N PHE A 20 6.19 -9.02 1.68
CA PHE A 20 4.91 -8.55 2.18
C PHE A 20 4.51 -7.21 1.55
N ALA A 21 5.38 -6.20 1.59
CA ALA A 21 5.11 -4.90 0.99
C ALA A 21 4.77 -5.01 -0.51
N ASN A 22 5.48 -5.87 -1.24
CA ASN A 22 5.23 -6.09 -2.67
C ASN A 22 3.86 -6.73 -2.93
N LEU A 23 3.40 -7.68 -2.10
CA LEU A 23 2.08 -8.31 -2.23
C LEU A 23 0.95 -7.27 -2.13
N PHE A 24 1.10 -6.27 -1.26
CA PHE A 24 0.12 -5.20 -1.06
C PHE A 24 0.37 -3.96 -1.92
N GLY A 25 1.40 -3.98 -2.79
CA GLY A 25 1.78 -2.82 -3.59
C GLY A 25 2.25 -1.62 -2.77
N MET A 26 2.73 -1.86 -1.55
CA MET A 26 3.27 -0.85 -0.64
C MET A 26 4.77 -0.64 -0.89
N ASN A 27 5.27 0.54 -0.54
CA ASN A 27 6.71 0.77 -0.46
C ASN A 27 7.26 0.02 0.77
N PRO A 28 8.30 -0.83 0.64
CA PRO A 28 8.93 -1.50 1.78
C PRO A 28 9.31 -0.54 2.92
N ASN A 29 9.73 0.68 2.60
CA ASN A 29 10.09 1.69 3.61
C ASN A 29 8.88 2.10 4.46
N SER A 30 7.67 2.12 3.88
CA SER A 30 6.45 2.42 4.63
C SER A 30 6.14 1.36 5.67
N VAL A 31 6.54 0.11 5.42
CA VAL A 31 6.37 -1.00 6.37
C VAL A 31 7.46 -0.96 7.43
N SER A 32 8.72 -0.75 7.05
CA SER A 32 9.82 -0.66 8.03
C SER A 32 9.72 0.54 8.96
N ASN A 33 9.08 1.63 8.53
CA ASN A 33 8.89 2.82 9.38
C ASN A 33 8.07 2.52 10.65
N TYR A 34 7.23 1.49 10.65
CA TYR A 34 6.49 1.06 11.84
C TYR A 34 7.42 0.58 12.97
N ALA A 35 8.66 0.18 12.66
CA ALA A 35 9.67 -0.14 13.67
C ALA A 35 9.96 1.04 14.61
N SER A 36 9.92 2.28 14.11
CA SER A 36 10.18 3.48 14.92
C SER A 36 9.05 3.82 15.89
N ILE A 37 7.82 3.47 15.52
CA ILE A 37 6.62 3.68 16.35
C ILE A 37 6.45 2.51 17.33
N GLY A 38 6.96 1.33 16.97
CA GLY A 38 6.88 0.10 17.77
C GLY A 38 5.61 -0.70 17.54
N ASP A 39 4.58 -0.10 16.95
CA ASP A 39 3.30 -0.74 16.65
C ASP A 39 2.96 -0.73 15.15
N VAL A 40 2.25 -1.77 14.72
CA VAL A 40 1.81 -1.94 13.34
C VAL A 40 0.30 -1.68 13.22
N PRO A 41 -0.17 -1.02 12.15
CA PRO A 41 -1.60 -0.83 11.91
C PRO A 41 -2.38 -2.16 11.93
N HIS A 42 -3.55 -2.15 12.56
CA HIS A 42 -4.34 -3.36 12.83
C HIS A 42 -4.61 -4.21 11.58
N HIS A 43 -4.91 -3.58 10.44
CA HIS A 43 -5.20 -4.33 9.21
C HIS A 43 -3.99 -5.09 8.68
N LEU A 44 -2.77 -4.53 8.80
CA LEU A 44 -1.54 -5.24 8.40
C LEU A 44 -1.23 -6.39 9.36
N ALA A 45 -1.47 -6.18 10.66
CA ALA A 45 -1.35 -7.22 11.68
C ALA A 45 -2.31 -8.40 11.41
N PHE A 46 -3.60 -8.13 11.16
CA PHE A 46 -4.58 -9.16 10.83
C PHE A 46 -4.17 -9.98 9.61
N ILE A 47 -3.71 -9.30 8.56
CA ILE A 47 -3.27 -9.96 7.33
C ILE A 47 -2.04 -10.85 7.59
N ALA A 48 -1.03 -10.36 8.32
CA ALA A 48 0.16 -11.15 8.62
C ALA A 48 -0.17 -12.43 9.39
N VAL A 49 -1.03 -12.33 10.42
CA VAL A 49 -1.50 -13.49 11.19
C VAL A 49 -2.23 -14.49 10.30
N LEU A 50 -3.12 -14.03 9.42
CA LEU A 50 -3.83 -14.93 8.51
C LEU A 50 -2.89 -15.64 7.54
N LEU A 51 -1.91 -14.94 6.98
CA LEU A 51 -0.92 -15.54 6.08
C LEU A 51 -0.02 -16.54 6.82
N ALA A 52 0.35 -16.23 8.05
CA ALA A 52 1.11 -17.14 8.92
C ALA A 52 0.32 -18.43 9.18
N GLU A 53 -0.95 -18.30 9.58
CA GLU A 53 -1.81 -19.44 9.86
C GLU A 53 -2.01 -20.30 8.60
N MET A 54 -2.28 -19.69 7.44
CA MET A 54 -2.38 -20.41 6.18
C MET A 54 -1.09 -21.18 5.86
N ASN A 55 0.08 -20.57 6.07
CA ASN A 55 1.36 -21.24 5.82
C ASN A 55 1.62 -22.39 6.81
N VAL A 56 1.24 -22.25 8.08
CA VAL A 56 1.36 -23.30 9.11
C VAL A 56 0.50 -24.52 8.76
N HIS A 57 -0.67 -24.30 8.14
CA HIS A 57 -1.56 -25.37 7.66
C HIS A 57 -1.26 -25.83 6.22
N ASP A 58 -0.12 -25.44 5.66
CA ASP A 58 0.32 -25.81 4.29
C ASP A 58 -0.69 -25.40 3.19
N ILE A 59 -1.39 -24.28 3.41
CA ILE A 59 -2.35 -23.71 2.47
C ILE A 59 -1.64 -22.67 1.62
N ASP A 60 -1.51 -22.96 0.32
CA ASP A 60 -0.98 -21.99 -0.64
C ASP A 60 -1.94 -20.78 -0.78
N PHE A 61 -1.47 -19.64 -0.29
CA PHE A 61 -2.20 -18.37 -0.34
C PHE A 61 -1.90 -17.55 -1.61
N GLN A 62 -0.90 -17.90 -2.42
CA GLN A 62 -0.55 -17.15 -3.63
C GLN A 62 -1.71 -17.06 -4.64
N PRO A 63 -2.48 -18.15 -4.92
CA PRO A 63 -3.64 -18.08 -5.81
C PRO A 63 -4.72 -17.15 -5.27
N ALA A 64 -4.91 -17.12 -3.95
CA ALA A 64 -5.90 -16.25 -3.32
C ALA A 64 -5.52 -14.77 -3.49
N ILE A 65 -4.25 -14.42 -3.28
CA ILE A 65 -3.73 -13.05 -3.46
C ILE A 65 -3.76 -12.63 -4.93
N ALA A 66 -3.44 -13.54 -5.87
CA ALA A 66 -3.42 -13.25 -7.31
C ALA A 66 -4.77 -12.75 -7.83
N ARG A 67 -5.89 -13.25 -7.29
CA ARG A 67 -7.25 -12.78 -7.63
C ARG A 67 -7.47 -11.30 -7.31
N VAL A 68 -6.78 -10.77 -6.31
CA VAL A 68 -6.88 -9.37 -5.87
C VAL A 68 -5.87 -8.49 -6.62
N SER A 69 -4.64 -8.97 -6.85
CA SER A 69 -3.58 -8.19 -7.46
C SER A 69 -3.80 -7.89 -8.96
N ALA A 70 -4.68 -8.64 -9.63
CA ALA A 70 -5.10 -8.40 -11.01
C ALA A 70 -5.69 -6.98 -11.24
N SER A 71 -6.14 -6.29 -10.19
CA SER A 71 -6.74 -4.95 -10.29
C SER A 71 -5.76 -3.79 -10.04
N ARG A 72 -4.43 -4.00 -10.14
CA ARG A 72 -3.46 -2.94 -9.83
C ARG A 72 -3.71 -1.68 -10.67
N LYS A 73 -3.98 -0.56 -9.99
CA LYS A 73 -4.30 0.73 -10.63
C LYS A 73 -3.17 1.17 -11.56
N LYS A 74 -3.53 1.59 -12.77
CA LYS A 74 -2.63 2.21 -13.74
C LYS A 74 -1.85 3.36 -13.06
N PRO A 75 -0.53 3.50 -13.28
CA PRO A 75 0.22 4.62 -12.74
C PRO A 75 -0.47 5.93 -13.09
N ARG A 76 -0.85 6.71 -12.07
CA ARG A 76 -1.37 8.07 -12.27
C ARG A 76 -0.23 8.86 -12.87
N GLY A 77 -0.39 9.30 -14.12
CA GLY A 77 0.69 9.73 -15.02
C GLY A 77 1.86 10.42 -14.33
N ARG A 78 3.08 9.94 -14.60
CA ARG A 78 4.29 10.64 -14.17
C ARG A 78 4.24 12.05 -14.79
N GLY A 79 4.31 13.08 -13.97
CA GLY A 79 4.47 14.46 -14.45
C GLY A 79 5.69 14.51 -15.39
N ARG A 80 5.58 15.22 -16.53
CA ARG A 80 6.72 15.36 -17.44
C ARG A 80 7.90 15.97 -16.65
N PRO A 81 9.14 15.52 -16.87
CA PRO A 81 10.30 16.18 -16.28
C PRO A 81 10.25 17.69 -16.58
N GLY A 82 10.33 18.52 -15.54
CA GLY A 82 10.22 19.98 -15.65
C GLY A 82 8.78 20.55 -15.70
N ARG A 83 7.72 19.73 -15.59
CA ARG A 83 6.32 20.17 -15.64
C ARG A 83 5.53 19.59 -14.46
N PHE A 84 5.68 20.20 -13.29
CA PHE A 84 4.86 19.90 -12.10
C PHE A 84 3.57 20.73 -12.13
N GLY A 85 2.42 20.11 -11.85
CA GLY A 85 1.14 20.82 -11.71
C GLY A 85 0.27 20.93 -12.97
N GLY A 86 0.70 20.40 -14.12
CA GLY A 86 -0.06 20.55 -15.38
C GLY A 86 0.24 21.89 -16.06
N ASP A 87 -0.64 22.32 -16.97
CA ASP A 87 -0.57 23.68 -17.54
C ASP A 87 -1.09 24.70 -16.52
N LYS A 88 -0.56 25.94 -16.56
CA LYS A 88 -1.11 27.03 -15.75
C LYS A 88 -2.59 27.15 -16.11
N GLN A 89 -3.48 26.99 -15.13
CA GLN A 89 -4.87 27.40 -15.31
C GLN A 89 -4.87 28.89 -15.62
N GLU A 90 -5.39 29.26 -16.78
CA GLU A 90 -5.64 30.66 -17.09
C GLU A 90 -6.67 31.23 -16.13
N GLN A 91 -6.60 32.53 -15.92
CA GLN A 91 -7.41 33.25 -14.96
C GLN A 91 -8.89 33.02 -15.33
N LEU A 92 -9.66 32.41 -14.42
CA LEU A 92 -11.09 32.21 -14.64
C LEU A 92 -11.74 33.60 -14.68
N GLU A 93 -12.09 34.08 -15.87
CA GLU A 93 -12.94 35.24 -16.04
C GLU A 93 -14.38 34.82 -15.68
N LEU A 94 -14.74 35.04 -14.42
CA LEU A 94 -16.12 34.96 -13.97
C LEU A 94 -16.80 36.23 -14.48
N GLU A 95 -17.44 36.14 -15.65
CA GLU A 95 -18.41 37.16 -16.06
C GLU A 95 -19.46 37.26 -14.95
N SER A 96 -19.44 38.35 -14.19
CA SER A 96 -20.50 38.68 -13.25
C SER A 96 -21.76 38.91 -14.08
N CYS A 97 -22.62 37.91 -14.10
CA CYS A 97 -23.95 38.02 -14.68
C CYS A 97 -24.68 39.16 -13.96
N GLY A 98 -24.72 40.32 -14.61
CA GLY A 98 -25.41 41.50 -14.14
C GLY A 98 -26.85 41.16 -13.82
N THR A 99 -27.25 41.39 -12.58
CA THR A 99 -28.65 41.39 -12.19
C THR A 99 -29.00 42.77 -11.67
N ARG A 100 -29.59 43.54 -12.60
CA ARG A 100 -30.57 44.62 -12.47
C ARG A 100 -30.21 45.87 -11.67
#